data_AF-A0A1B8BZM6-F1
#
_entry.id   AF-A0A1B8BZM6-F1
#
_cell.length_a   1.000
_cell.length_b   1.000
_cell.length_c   1.000
_cell.angle_alpha   90.00
_cell.angle_beta   90.00
_cell.angle_gamma   90.00
#
_symmetry.space_group_name_H-M   'P 1'
#
loop_
_entity.id
_entity.type
_entity.pdbx_description
1 polymer ?
#
loop_
_entity_poly.entity_id
_entity_poly.type
_entity_poly.pdbx_seq_one_letter_code
_entity_poly.pdbx_strand_id
1 'polypeptide(L)'
;MWFTIYHAEKLPSTIESYANEIRRVSGVLDRVLKDKEFLVGDKFGYADAAFVTWYLIIPLFADRINLEADFPVLNAWLEHMKARPAIARILHDREAAMKAK
;
A
#
# COMPACT_ATOMS: atom_id res chain seq x y z
N MET A 1 10.93 -2.70 3.87
CA MET A 1 11.30 -3.46 2.65
C MET A 1 12.77 -3.88 2.66
N TRP A 2 13.75 -2.98 2.75
CA TRP A 2 15.17 -3.35 2.64
C TRP A 2 15.65 -4.35 3.70
N PHE A 3 15.37 -4.10 4.99
CA PHE A 3 15.68 -5.03 6.07
C PHE A 3 14.91 -6.36 6.01
N THR A 4 13.79 -6.39 5.28
CA THR A 4 12.98 -7.60 5.11
C THR A 4 13.49 -8.46 3.95
N ILE A 5 13.96 -7.86 2.86
CA ILE A 5 14.28 -8.58 1.61
C ILE A 5 15.79 -8.64 1.34
N TYR A 6 16.51 -7.53 1.54
CA TYR A 6 17.84 -7.34 0.97
C TYR A 6 18.98 -7.33 1.99
N HIS A 7 18.72 -6.92 3.24
CA HIS A 7 19.77 -6.91 4.28
C HIS A 7 20.26 -8.35 4.54
N ALA A 8 21.58 -8.51 4.66
CA ALA A 8 22.24 -9.82 4.84
C ALA A 8 21.75 -10.56 6.09
N GLU A 9 21.64 -9.82 7.20
CA GLU A 9 21.09 -10.33 8.46
C GLU A 9 19.63 -9.91 8.65
N LYS A 10 18.85 -10.76 9.33
CA LYS A 10 17.51 -10.39 9.80
C LYS A 10 17.62 -9.69 11.14
N LEU A 11 17.11 -8.47 11.20
CA LEU A 11 17.06 -7.64 12.40
C LEU A 11 15.60 -7.47 12.83
N PRO A 12 15.08 -8.33 13.74
CA PRO A 12 13.66 -8.35 14.07
C PRO A 12 13.14 -7.02 14.62
N SER A 13 13.92 -6.35 15.48
CA SER A 13 13.57 -5.04 16.04
C SER A 13 13.38 -3.99 14.94
N THR A 14 14.30 -3.94 13.97
CA THR A 14 14.21 -3.02 12.83
C THR A 14 13.01 -3.33 11.94
N ILE A 15 12.76 -4.61 11.63
CA ILE A 15 11.59 -5.03 10.83
C ILE A 15 10.29 -4.59 11.53
N GLU A 16 10.20 -4.77 12.85
CA GLU A 16 9.03 -4.35 13.62
C GLU A 16 8.88 -2.83 13.66
N SER A 17 9.96 -2.07 13.80
CA SER A 17 9.92 -0.60 13.69
C SER A 17 9.36 -0.14 12.34
N TYR A 18 9.74 -0.78 11.23
CA TYR A 18 9.16 -0.47 9.92
C TYR A 18 7.70 -0.91 9.80
N ALA A 19 7.31 -2.05 10.36
CA ALA A 19 5.91 -2.46 10.38
C ALA A 19 5.04 -1.45 11.15
N ASN A 20 5.53 -0.95 12.29
CA ASN A 20 4.87 0.11 13.05
C ASN A 20 4.75 1.42 12.27
N GLU A 21 5.77 1.77 11.48
CA GLU A 21 5.68 2.96 10.63
C GLU A 21 4.66 2.79 9.49
N ILE A 22 4.57 1.60 8.89
CA ILE A 22 3.50 1.29 7.92
C ILE A 22 2.13 1.43 8.58
N ARG A 23 1.93 0.88 9.79
CA ARG A 23 0.68 1.05 10.55
C ARG A 23 0.38 2.53 10.81
N ARG A 24 1.38 3.32 11.20
CA ARG A 24 1.23 4.76 11.46
C ARG A 24 0.79 5.51 10.21
N VAL A 25 1.43 5.27 9.07
CA VAL A 25 1.06 5.90 7.78
C VAL A 25 -0.32 5.46 7.34
N SER A 26 -0.64 4.17 7.44
CA SER A 26 -1.97 3.65 7.12
C SER A 26 -3.06 4.30 7.97
N GLY A 27 -2.84 4.45 9.28
CA GLY A 27 -3.80 5.14 10.16
C GLY A 27 -3.96 6.63 9.83
N VAL A 28 -2.92 7.31 9.34
CA VAL A 28 -3.04 8.69 8.84
C VAL A 28 -3.93 8.72 7.59
N LEU A 29 -3.69 7.84 6.62
CA LEU A 29 -4.47 7.80 5.39
C LEU A 29 -5.92 7.41 5.64
N ASP A 30 -6.17 6.37 6.45
CA ASP A 30 -7.50 5.91 6.82
C ASP A 30 -8.35 7.04 7.43
N ARG A 31 -7.74 7.84 8.32
CA ARG A 31 -8.40 9.03 8.89
C ARG A 31 -8.62 10.16 7.89
N VAL A 32 -7.64 10.46 7.03
CA VAL A 32 -7.72 11.57 6.07
C VAL A 32 -8.75 11.28 4.96
N LEU A 33 -8.88 10.01 4.57
CA LEU A 33 -9.77 9.54 3.50
C LEU A 33 -11.21 9.32 3.96
N LYS A 34 -11.50 9.41 5.27
CA LYS A 34 -12.84 9.19 5.81
C LYS A 34 -13.92 10.04 5.14
N ASP A 35 -13.57 11.30 4.85
CA ASP A 35 -14.48 12.28 4.25
C ASP A 35 -13.98 12.75 2.88
N LYS A 36 -13.10 11.99 2.21
CA LYS A 36 -12.47 12.37 0.94
C LYS A 36 -12.39 11.21 -0.04
N GLU A 37 -12.75 11.48 -1.29
CA GLU A 37 -12.59 10.51 -2.39
C GLU A 37 -11.13 10.40 -2.86
N PHE A 38 -10.38 11.52 -2.81
CA PHE A 38 -8.98 11.61 -3.25
C PHE A 38 -8.12 12.32 -2.21
N LEU A 39 -6.80 12.10 -2.28
CA LEU A 39 -5.86 12.69 -1.33
C LEU A 39 -5.75 14.21 -1.46
N VAL A 40 -5.95 14.76 -2.67
CA VAL A 40 -5.79 16.18 -2.96
C VAL A 40 -6.97 16.70 -3.77
N GLY A 41 -7.78 17.57 -3.15
CA GLY A 41 -8.98 18.14 -3.76
C GLY A 41 -10.00 17.06 -4.15
N ASP A 42 -10.78 17.34 -5.18
CA ASP A 42 -11.95 16.52 -5.56
C ASP A 42 -11.69 15.73 -6.85
N LYS A 43 -10.42 15.45 -7.17
CA LYS A 43 -10.06 14.68 -8.37
C LYS A 43 -8.89 13.75 -8.15
N PHE A 44 -8.94 12.61 -8.82
CA PHE A 44 -7.82 11.69 -8.92
C PHE A 44 -6.56 12.40 -9.44
N GLY A 45 -5.43 12.19 -8.77
CA GLY A 45 -4.16 12.76 -9.16
C GLY A 45 -2.96 11.85 -8.91
N TYR A 46 -1.77 12.44 -9.08
CA TYR A 46 -0.50 11.76 -8.88
C TYR A 46 -0.33 11.20 -7.45
N ALA A 47 -0.80 11.95 -6.44
CA ALA A 47 -0.74 11.51 -5.05
C ALA A 47 -1.43 10.14 -4.88
N ASP A 48 -2.66 10.00 -5.39
CA ASP A 48 -3.43 8.76 -5.29
C ASP A 48 -2.70 7.60 -5.99
N ALA A 49 -2.26 7.83 -7.24
CA ALA A 49 -1.55 6.82 -8.03
C ALA A 49 -0.26 6.33 -7.34
N ALA A 50 0.52 7.25 -6.75
CA ALA A 50 1.78 6.92 -6.08
C ALA A 50 1.54 5.98 -4.88
N PHE A 51 0.53 6.26 -4.06
CA PHE A 51 0.23 5.43 -2.90
C PHE A 51 -0.23 4.02 -3.27
N VAL A 52 -1.01 3.84 -4.34
CA VAL A 52 -1.39 2.47 -4.80
C VAL A 52 -0.17 1.58 -4.99
N THR A 53 0.87 2.08 -5.65
CA THR A 53 2.08 1.29 -5.92
C THR A 53 2.87 0.96 -4.66
N TRP A 54 2.97 1.89 -3.70
CA TRP A 54 3.62 1.65 -2.41
C TRP A 54 2.88 0.59 -1.59
N TYR A 55 1.55 0.55 -1.65
CA TYR A 55 0.75 -0.43 -0.92
C TYR A 55 0.80 -1.84 -1.52
N LEU A 56 1.41 -2.05 -2.70
CA LEU A 56 1.67 -3.39 -3.24
C LEU A 56 2.66 -4.19 -2.38
N ILE A 57 3.38 -3.56 -1.44
CA ILE A 57 4.30 -4.25 -0.52
C ILE A 57 3.60 -4.91 0.68
N ILE A 58 2.32 -4.59 0.95
CA ILE A 58 1.60 -5.09 2.13
C ILE A 58 1.61 -6.62 2.27
N PRO A 59 1.50 -7.43 1.19
CA PRO A 59 1.62 -8.87 1.30
C PRO A 59 2.94 -9.35 1.97
N LEU A 60 4.03 -8.57 1.91
CA LEU A 60 5.29 -8.88 2.61
C LEU A 60 5.21 -8.69 4.13
N PHE A 61 4.15 -8.05 4.62
CA PHE A 61 3.89 -7.77 6.03
C PHE A 61 2.50 -8.31 6.47
N ALA A 62 1.95 -9.28 5.74
CA ALA A 62 0.61 -9.82 5.98
C ALA A 62 0.45 -10.50 7.36
N ASP A 63 1.55 -10.93 7.97
CA ASP A 63 1.57 -11.46 9.34
C ASP A 63 1.50 -10.37 10.42
N ARG A 64 1.61 -9.10 10.03
CA ARG A 64 1.66 -7.93 10.93
C ARG A 64 0.56 -6.92 10.67
N ILE A 65 0.04 -6.83 9.44
CA ILE A 65 -0.87 -5.77 9.01
C ILE A 65 -1.98 -6.39 8.18
N ASN A 66 -3.23 -6.19 8.61
CA ASN A 66 -4.41 -6.52 7.83
C ASN A 66 -5.16 -5.24 7.48
N LEU A 67 -5.00 -4.75 6.24
CA LEU A 67 -5.64 -3.50 5.82
C LEU A 67 -7.17 -3.52 5.97
N GLU A 68 -7.82 -4.62 5.61
CA GLU A 68 -9.28 -4.70 5.62
C GLU A 68 -9.83 -4.61 7.05
N ALA A 69 -9.18 -5.29 8.00
CA ALA A 69 -9.59 -5.28 9.40
C ALA A 69 -9.14 -4.02 10.16
N ASP A 70 -7.89 -3.57 9.93
CA ASP A 70 -7.27 -2.51 10.71
C ASP A 70 -7.55 -1.10 10.16
N PHE A 71 -7.71 -0.98 8.83
CA PHE A 71 -7.81 0.30 8.10
C PHE A 71 -8.85 0.22 6.95
N PRO A 72 -10.14 0.03 7.27
CA PRO A 72 -11.17 -0.28 6.28
C PRO A 72 -11.41 0.85 5.27
N VAL A 73 -11.24 2.12 5.66
CA VAL A 73 -11.43 3.26 4.75
C VAL A 73 -10.30 3.30 3.74
N LEU A 74 -9.05 3.13 4.21
CA LEU A 74 -7.88 3.03 3.35
C LEU A 74 -7.99 1.84 2.40
N ASN A 75 -8.43 0.68 2.89
CA ASN A 75 -8.62 -0.52 2.07
C ASN A 75 -9.64 -0.26 0.95
N ALA A 76 -10.80 0.30 1.27
CA ALA A 76 -11.82 0.63 0.29
C ALA A 76 -11.31 1.64 -0.76
N TRP A 77 -10.58 2.67 -0.32
CA TRP A 77 -9.97 3.64 -1.22
C TRP A 77 -8.94 2.99 -2.15
N LEU A 78 -8.07 2.12 -1.64
CA LEU A 78 -7.10 1.38 -2.45
C LEU A 78 -7.78 0.51 -3.51
N GLU A 79 -8.82 -0.23 -3.15
CA GLU A 79 -9.58 -1.04 -4.11
C GLU A 79 -10.25 -0.17 -5.18
N HIS A 80 -10.81 0.98 -4.79
CA HIS A 80 -11.36 1.94 -5.74
C HIS A 80 -10.30 2.46 -6.71
N MET A 81 -9.09 2.79 -6.23
CA MET A 81 -7.99 3.25 -7.08
C MET A 81 -7.48 2.15 -8.02
N LYS A 82 -7.36 0.90 -7.52
CA LYS A 82 -6.90 -0.25 -8.31
C LYS A 82 -7.89 -0.61 -9.43
N ALA A 83 -9.19 -0.41 -9.20
CA ALA A 83 -10.24 -0.66 -10.19
C ALA A 83 -10.21 0.30 -11.39
N ARG A 84 -9.48 1.43 -11.30
CA ARG A 84 -9.36 2.39 -12.41
C ARG A 84 -8.64 1.74 -13.60
N PRO A 85 -9.15 1.84 -14.85
CA PRO A 85 -8.61 1.09 -15.99
C PRO A 85 -7.11 1.25 -16.23
N ALA A 86 -6.59 2.47 -16.07
CA ALA A 86 -5.16 2.74 -16.25
C ALA A 86 -4.30 2.06 -15.17
N ILE A 87 -4.76 2.07 -13.91
CA ILE A 87 -4.05 1.43 -12.81
C ILE A 87 -4.14 -0.09 -12.93
N ALA A 88 -5.35 -0.62 -13.14
CA ALA A 88 -5.60 -2.04 -13.33
C ALA A 88 -4.71 -2.64 -14.44
N ARG A 89 -4.60 -1.94 -15.58
CA ARG A 89 -3.73 -2.35 -16.68
C ARG A 89 -2.27 -2.45 -16.24
N ILE A 90 -1.74 -1.42 -15.56
CA ILE A 90 -0.34 -1.41 -15.11
C ILE A 90 -0.08 -2.50 -14.06
N LEU A 91 -1.04 -2.75 -13.16
CA LEU A 91 -0.92 -3.84 -12.18
C LEU A 91 -0.86 -5.20 -12.85
N HIS A 92 -1.71 -5.43 -13.86
CA HIS A 92 -1.69 -6.63 -14.69
C HIS A 92 -0.36 -6.79 -15.44
N ASP A 93 0.10 -5.74 -16.13
CA ASP A 93 1.34 -5.77 -16.91
C ASP A 93 2.55 -6.03 -15.99
N ARG A 94 2.57 -5.43 -14.79
CA ARG A 94 3.58 -5.70 -13.76
C ARG A 94 3.54 -7.15 -13.30
N GLU A 95 2.36 -7.71 -13.03
CA GLU A 95 2.21 -9.10 -12.61
C GLU A 95 2.71 -10.07 -13.68
N ALA A 96 2.36 -9.83 -14.94
CA ALA A 96 2.86 -10.60 -16.07
C ALA A 96 4.39 -10.55 -16.17
N ALA A 97 4.98 -9.35 -16.05
CA ALA A 97 6.43 -9.17 -16.08
C ALA A 97 7.14 -9.88 -14.91
N MET A 98 6.56 -9.87 -13.71
CA MET A 98 7.13 -10.55 -12.54
C MET A 98 7.07 -12.08 -12.65
N LYS A 99 6.05 -12.65 -13.32
CA LYS A 99 5.94 -14.10 -13.56
C LYS A 99 6.88 -14.61 -14.65
N ALA A 100 7.26 -13.74 -15.59
CA ALA A 100 8.18 -14.07 -16.68
C ALA A 100 9.65 -14.09 -16.24
N LYS A 101 9.94 -13.71 -14.99
CA LYS A 101 11.28 -13.68 -14.39
C LYS A 101 11.49 -14.88 -13.48
#